data_AF-A0A2V8Q4U1-F1
#
_entry.id   AF-A0A2V8Q4U1-F1
#
_cell.length_a   1.000
_cell.length_b   1.000
_cell.length_c   1.000
_cell.angle_alpha   90.00
_cell.angle_beta   90.00
_cell.angle_gamma   90.00
#
_symmetry.space_group_name_H-M   'P 1'
#
loop_
_entity.id
_entity.type
_entity.pdbx_description
1 polymer ?
#
loop_
_entity_poly.entity_id
_entity_poly.type
_entity_poly.pdbx_seq_one_letter_code
_entity_poly.pdbx_strand_id
1 'polypeptide(L)'
;SPNSDGFFGGGKTLLRGGFGVFYGPGQTEDQIQPIESDRISSTFTGPIPPSTTPLAFPLDTNAAIAFFINPANVNTRSYQPRAYSSNYQIPEKVYQYTVSIQQELFNDTVLTAAYVGSQGRNLFLRSVANKILLGQTTVLSNV
;
A
#
# COMPACT_ATOMS: atom_id res chain seq x y z
N SER A 1 57.07 18.29 2.05
CA SER A 1 56.94 16.99 2.73
C SER A 1 55.84 17.13 3.78
N PRO A 2 54.63 16.60 3.57
CA PRO A 2 53.62 16.52 4.62
C PRO A 2 53.68 15.15 5.31
N ASN A 3 53.77 15.20 6.64
CA ASN A 3 54.05 14.10 7.55
C ASN A 3 53.03 12.95 7.47
N SER A 4 53.54 11.72 7.39
CA SER A 4 52.79 10.49 7.11
C SER A 4 52.75 9.50 8.29
N ASP A 5 52.71 9.97 9.53
CA ASP A 5 52.86 9.09 10.71
C ASP A 5 51.55 8.93 11.50
N GLY A 6 50.49 8.50 10.82
CA GLY A 6 49.22 8.14 11.44
C GLY A 6 48.76 6.76 10.99
N PHE A 7 48.32 5.93 11.95
CA PHE A 7 47.71 4.60 11.73
C PHE A 7 46.50 4.63 10.75
N PHE A 8 45.94 5.82 10.49
CA PHE A 8 44.88 6.09 9.49
C PHE A 8 45.36 6.82 8.22
N GLY A 9 46.59 6.55 7.78
CA GLY A 9 47.03 6.77 6.41
C GLY A 9 47.54 8.19 6.12
N GLY A 10 48.77 8.26 5.61
CA GLY A 10 49.40 9.49 5.12
C GLY A 10 48.66 10.12 3.94
N GLY A 11 47.54 10.82 4.23
CA GLY A 11 46.80 11.65 3.28
C GLY A 11 45.89 10.93 2.28
N LYS A 12 45.76 9.59 2.33
CA LYS A 12 45.04 8.79 1.33
C LYS A 12 43.78 8.09 1.87
N THR A 13 43.02 8.80 2.71
CA THR A 13 41.76 8.31 3.27
C THR A 13 40.63 9.19 2.76
N LEU A 14 39.57 8.58 2.25
CA LEU A 14 38.39 9.27 1.74
C LEU A 14 37.15 8.85 2.52
N LEU A 15 36.48 9.84 3.10
CA LEU A 15 35.19 9.69 3.77
C LEU A 15 34.08 10.22 2.87
N ARG A 16 33.03 9.43 2.69
CA ARG A 16 31.81 9.81 1.96
C ARG A 16 30.59 9.55 2.83
N GLY A 17 29.70 10.54 2.90
CA GLY A 17 28.42 10.43 3.59
C GLY A 17 27.29 10.95 2.70
N GLY A 18 26.15 10.27 2.73
CA GLY A 18 24.96 10.66 1.99
C GLY A 18 23.71 10.50 2.86
N PHE A 19 22.80 11.47 2.76
CA PHE A 19 21.49 11.40 3.38
C PHE A 19 20.44 11.86 2.38
N GLY A 20 19.35 11.11 2.28
CA GLY A 20 18.24 11.42 1.38
C GLY A 20 16.91 11.14 2.05
N VAL A 21 15.94 12.02 1.82
CA VAL A 21 14.54 11.81 2.19
C VAL A 21 13.74 11.70 0.90
N PHE A 22 13.23 10.51 0.64
CA PHE A 22 12.33 10.27 -0.47
C PHE A 22 10.90 10.36 0.06
N TYR A 23 10.15 11.33 -0.44
CA TYR A 23 8.75 11.51 -0.15
C TYR A 23 8.01 11.67 -1.46
N GLY A 24 6.81 11.13 -1.53
CA GLY A 24 5.97 11.22 -2.69
C GLY A 24 4.69 10.46 -2.42
N PRO A 25 3.57 10.86 -3.01
CA PRO A 25 2.37 10.06 -2.92
C PRO A 25 2.72 8.66 -3.44
N GLY A 26 2.52 7.64 -2.62
CA GLY A 26 2.39 6.27 -3.11
C GLY A 26 1.32 6.20 -4.21
N GLN A 27 1.22 5.08 -4.94
CA GLN A 27 0.29 4.91 -6.06
C GLN A 27 -1.02 5.66 -5.79
N THR A 28 -1.37 6.69 -6.58
CA THR A 28 -2.51 7.57 -6.29
C THR A 28 -3.84 6.80 -6.17
N GLU A 29 -3.90 5.61 -6.77
CA GLU A 29 -4.95 4.62 -6.57
C GLU A 29 -5.14 4.22 -5.10
N ASP A 30 -4.04 3.97 -4.36
CA ASP A 30 -4.05 3.63 -2.93
C ASP A 30 -4.61 4.75 -2.05
N GLN A 31 -4.51 6.01 -2.51
CA GLN A 31 -5.02 7.20 -1.83
C GLN A 31 -6.52 7.48 -2.08
N ILE A 32 -7.12 6.82 -3.08
CA ILE A 32 -8.56 6.98 -3.39
C ILE A 32 -9.38 5.73 -3.03
N GLN A 33 -8.75 4.64 -2.59
CA GLN A 33 -9.46 3.39 -2.30
C GLN A 33 -10.61 3.52 -1.29
N PRO A 34 -10.54 4.37 -0.24
CA PRO A 34 -11.66 4.52 0.68
C PRO A 34 -12.86 5.24 0.08
N ILE A 35 -12.64 6.25 -0.78
CA ILE A 35 -13.76 6.97 -1.40
C ILE A 35 -14.44 6.11 -2.47
N GLU A 36 -13.72 5.21 -3.12
CA GLU A 36 -14.29 4.23 -4.06
C GLU A 36 -14.90 3.00 -3.36
N SER A 37 -14.76 2.92 -2.03
CA SER A 37 -15.15 1.74 -1.27
C SER A 37 -16.63 1.63 -0.92
N ASP A 38 -17.43 2.68 -1.17
CA ASP A 38 -18.87 2.70 -0.88
C ASP A 38 -19.70 1.87 -1.89
N ARG A 39 -19.06 1.29 -2.90
CA ARG A 39 -19.77 0.54 -3.94
C ARG A 39 -20.11 -0.88 -3.47
N ILE A 40 -21.41 -1.14 -3.29
CA ILE A 40 -21.96 -2.49 -3.15
C ILE A 40 -21.95 -3.17 -4.53
N SER A 41 -21.44 -4.39 -4.60
CA SER A 41 -21.38 -5.18 -5.84
C SER A 41 -21.96 -6.58 -5.65
N SER A 42 -22.48 -7.19 -6.72
CA SER A 42 -22.95 -8.58 -6.69
C SER A 42 -22.27 -9.39 -7.78
N THR A 43 -21.86 -10.61 -7.44
CA THR A 43 -21.31 -11.55 -8.42
C THR A 43 -22.45 -12.34 -9.07
N PHE A 44 -22.46 -12.41 -10.40
CA PHE A 44 -23.39 -13.25 -11.16
C PHE A 44 -22.71 -14.60 -11.45
N THR A 45 -23.17 -15.67 -10.81
CA THR A 45 -22.73 -17.04 -11.10
C THR A 45 -23.88 -17.82 -11.69
N GLY A 46 -24.21 -17.54 -12.96
CA GLY A 46 -25.28 -18.23 -13.68
C GLY A 46 -26.31 -17.29 -14.31
N PRO A 47 -27.37 -17.86 -14.92
CA PRO A 47 -28.43 -17.09 -15.55
C PRO A 47 -29.07 -16.09 -14.59
N ILE A 48 -29.35 -14.87 -15.07
CA ILE A 48 -30.09 -13.87 -14.29
C ILE A 48 -31.59 -14.18 -14.43
N PRO A 49 -32.32 -14.62 -13.40
CA PRO A 49 -33.77 -14.82 -13.52
C PRO A 49 -34.44 -13.49 -13.91
N PRO A 50 -35.32 -13.45 -14.93
CA PRO A 50 -35.99 -14.55 -15.64
C PRO A 50 -35.29 -15.05 -16.94
N SER A 51 -34.12 -14.54 -17.27
CA SER A 51 -33.32 -14.95 -18.44
C SER A 51 -32.55 -16.25 -18.18
N THR A 52 -32.54 -17.13 -19.18
CA THR A 52 -31.85 -18.44 -19.16
C THR A 52 -30.37 -18.37 -19.52
N THR A 53 -29.81 -17.17 -19.77
CA THR A 53 -28.45 -17.04 -20.30
C THR A 53 -27.50 -16.40 -19.27
N PRO A 54 -26.42 -17.10 -18.85
CA PRO A 54 -25.45 -16.57 -17.90
C PRO A 54 -24.59 -15.51 -18.60
N LEU A 55 -24.53 -14.27 -18.08
CA LEU A 55 -23.52 -13.29 -18.49
C LEU A 55 -23.33 -13.20 -20.04
N ALA A 56 -24.41 -13.01 -20.79
CA ALA A 56 -24.32 -12.84 -22.23
C ALA A 56 -24.08 -11.37 -22.59
N PHE A 57 -23.30 -11.11 -23.65
CA PHE A 57 -23.22 -9.80 -24.27
C PHE A 57 -24.23 -9.70 -25.43
N PRO A 58 -24.99 -8.60 -25.56
CA PRO A 58 -25.04 -7.46 -24.64
C PRO A 58 -25.76 -7.80 -23.32
N LEU A 59 -25.29 -7.20 -22.22
CA LEU A 59 -25.89 -7.38 -20.90
C LEU A 59 -27.31 -6.79 -20.87
N ASP A 60 -28.30 -7.60 -20.47
CA ASP A 60 -29.62 -7.09 -20.12
C ASP A 60 -29.55 -6.34 -18.77
N THR A 61 -29.54 -5.01 -18.86
CA THR A 61 -29.45 -4.12 -17.70
C THR A 61 -30.68 -4.19 -16.80
N ASN A 62 -31.88 -4.43 -17.35
CA ASN A 62 -33.10 -4.54 -16.56
C ASN A 62 -33.10 -5.81 -15.71
N ALA A 63 -32.70 -6.93 -16.30
CA ALA A 63 -32.53 -8.19 -15.58
C ALA A 63 -31.45 -8.06 -14.48
N ALA A 64 -30.31 -7.42 -14.79
CA ALA A 64 -29.24 -7.22 -13.81
C ALA A 64 -29.67 -6.34 -12.62
N ILE A 65 -30.42 -5.26 -12.87
CA ILE A 65 -30.98 -4.41 -11.81
C ILE A 65 -31.99 -5.21 -10.98
N ALA A 66 -32.91 -5.94 -11.62
CA ALA A 66 -33.91 -6.76 -10.94
C ALA A 66 -33.25 -7.82 -10.03
N PHE A 67 -32.19 -8.47 -10.50
CA PHE A 67 -31.40 -9.40 -9.68
C PHE A 67 -30.75 -8.72 -8.48
N PHE A 68 -30.14 -7.55 -8.71
CA PHE A 68 -29.45 -6.80 -7.66
C PHE A 68 -30.41 -6.36 -6.55
N ILE A 69 -31.60 -5.85 -6.88
CA ILE A 69 -32.58 -5.36 -5.89
C ILE A 69 -33.39 -6.47 -5.21
N ASN A 70 -33.52 -7.66 -5.82
CA ASN A 70 -34.31 -8.76 -5.28
C ASN A 70 -33.83 -9.16 -3.87
N PRO A 71 -34.70 -9.12 -2.84
CA PRO A 71 -34.36 -9.49 -1.46
C PRO A 71 -33.83 -10.91 -1.31
N ALA A 72 -34.25 -11.85 -2.16
CA ALA A 72 -33.79 -13.24 -2.13
C ALA A 72 -32.28 -13.37 -2.45
N ASN A 73 -31.71 -12.37 -3.14
CA ASN A 73 -30.30 -12.35 -3.54
C ASN A 73 -29.42 -11.51 -2.61
N VAL A 74 -29.89 -11.15 -1.40
CA VAL A 74 -29.10 -10.31 -0.48
C VAL A 74 -27.72 -10.88 -0.15
N ASN A 75 -27.60 -12.21 -0.12
CA ASN A 75 -26.35 -12.91 0.21
C ASN A 75 -25.31 -12.89 -0.92
N THR A 76 -25.69 -12.49 -2.15
CA THR A 76 -24.75 -12.37 -3.28
C THR A 76 -24.12 -10.99 -3.37
N ARG A 77 -24.58 -10.04 -2.53
CA ARG A 77 -24.06 -8.68 -2.44
C ARG A 77 -22.85 -8.66 -1.50
N SER A 78 -21.72 -8.17 -1.98
CA SER A 78 -20.54 -7.94 -1.17
C SER A 78 -20.34 -6.44 -0.95
N TYR A 79 -20.08 -6.09 0.30
CA TYR A 79 -19.64 -4.75 0.70
C TYR A 79 -18.31 -4.91 1.43
N GLN A 80 -17.29 -4.22 0.94
CA GLN A 80 -15.92 -4.31 1.45
C GLN A 80 -15.43 -2.90 1.81
N PRO A 81 -15.89 -2.33 2.93
CA PRO A 81 -15.48 -0.98 3.33
C PRO A 81 -13.98 -0.96 3.59
N ARG A 82 -13.30 -0.03 2.93
CA ARG A 82 -11.90 0.31 3.15
C ARG A 82 -11.88 1.68 3.82
N ALA A 83 -11.12 1.78 4.88
CA ALA A 83 -10.89 3.03 5.59
C ALA A 83 -9.41 3.13 5.91
N TYR A 84 -8.88 4.35 5.90
CA TYR A 84 -7.58 4.59 6.49
C TYR A 84 -7.68 4.44 8.01
N SER A 85 -6.62 3.92 8.61
CA SER A 85 -6.47 3.98 10.05
C SER A 85 -6.42 5.44 10.50
N SER A 86 -7.00 5.76 11.66
CA SER A 86 -7.02 7.12 12.20
C SER A 86 -5.63 7.71 12.46
N ASN A 87 -4.61 6.85 12.56
CA ASN A 87 -3.20 7.22 12.72
C ASN A 87 -2.40 7.20 11.41
N TYR A 88 -3.03 6.98 10.25
CA TYR A 88 -2.34 7.02 8.95
C TYR A 88 -1.94 8.46 8.61
N GLN A 89 -0.65 8.69 8.34
CA GLN A 89 -0.09 10.02 8.08
C GLN A 89 0.60 10.07 6.71
N ILE A 90 0.07 10.91 5.84
CA ILE A 90 0.62 11.22 4.51
C ILE A 90 1.49 12.49 4.62
N PRO A 91 2.61 12.62 3.89
CA PRO A 91 3.16 11.69 2.89
C PRO A 91 3.96 10.54 3.48
N GLU A 92 3.98 9.42 2.76
CA GLU A 92 4.88 8.30 3.01
C GLU A 92 6.33 8.75 2.81
N LYS A 93 7.24 8.32 3.69
CA LYS A 93 8.64 8.77 3.67
C LYS A 93 9.61 7.61 3.80
N VAL A 94 10.65 7.60 3.00
CA VAL A 94 11.79 6.68 3.13
C VAL A 94 13.05 7.50 3.37
N TYR A 95 13.65 7.28 4.53
CA TYR A 95 14.94 7.86 4.91
C TYR A 95 16.05 6.91 4.47
N GLN A 96 17.01 7.39 3.70
CA GLN A 96 18.21 6.64 3.33
C GLN A 96 19.45 7.35 3.83
N TYR A 97 20.36 6.59 4.42
CA TYR A 97 21.63 7.10 4.92
C TYR A 97 22.77 6.15 4.53
N THR A 98 23.87 6.74 4.08
CA THR A 98 25.07 6.02 3.66
C THR A 98 26.31 6.66 4.27
N VAL A 99 27.22 5.84 4.77
CA VAL A 99 28.54 6.25 5.24
C VAL A 99 29.55 5.26 4.67
N SER A 100 30.59 5.76 4.01
CA SER A 100 31.66 4.92 3.47
C SER A 100 33.02 5.52 3.76
N ILE A 101 33.96 4.66 4.14
CA ILE A 101 35.37 4.99 4.31
C ILE A 101 36.18 4.18 3.31
N GLN A 102 37.12 4.85 2.64
CA GLN A 102 38.06 4.25 1.70
C GLN A 102 39.47 4.57 2.15
N GLN A 103 40.33 3.55 2.18
CA GLN A 103 41.73 3.70 2.56
C GLN A 103 42.60 2.88 1.62
N GLU A 104 43.64 3.51 1.06
CA GLU A 104 44.69 2.81 0.34
C GLU A 104 45.58 2.06 1.36
N LEU A 105 45.79 0.76 1.14
CA LEU A 105 46.57 -0.12 2.02
C LEU A 105 48.02 -0.22 1.52
N PHE A 106 48.26 -0.89 0.40
CA PHE A 106 49.57 -1.06 -0.23
C PHE A 106 49.41 -1.52 -1.69
N ASN A 107 50.42 -1.29 -2.54
CA ASN A 107 50.46 -1.72 -3.95
C ASN A 107 49.14 -1.45 -4.70
N ASP A 108 48.66 -0.21 -4.64
CA ASP A 108 47.42 0.23 -5.29
C ASP A 108 46.15 -0.51 -4.82
N THR A 109 46.22 -1.22 -3.69
CA THR A 109 45.07 -1.90 -3.08
C THR A 109 44.29 -0.93 -2.21
N VAL A 110 42.99 -0.80 -2.46
CA VAL A 110 42.08 0.07 -1.70
C VAL A 110 41.05 -0.76 -0.94
N LEU A 111 41.01 -0.57 0.38
CA LEU A 111 39.93 -1.11 1.22
C LEU A 111 38.79 -0.10 1.29
N THR A 112 37.57 -0.55 1.00
CA THR A 112 36.35 0.24 1.18
C THR A 112 35.44 -0.46 2.18
N ALA A 113 35.04 0.25 3.22
CA ALA A 113 33.97 -0.19 4.12
C ALA A 113 32.81 0.79 4.01
N ALA A 114 31.60 0.28 3.83
CA ALA A 114 30.39 1.09 3.69
C ALA A 114 29.25 0.55 4.55
N TYR A 115 28.49 1.46 5.14
CA TYR A 115 27.27 1.22 5.87
C TYR A 115 26.13 1.94 5.15
N VAL A 116 25.09 1.19 4.80
CA VAL A 116 23.89 1.69 4.11
C VAL A 116 22.69 1.29 4.94
N GLY A 117 21.83 2.26 5.27
CA GLY A 117 20.59 2.01 5.97
C GLY A 117 19.40 2.71 5.31
N SER A 118 18.24 2.10 5.47
CA SER A 118 16.96 2.57 4.95
C SER A 118 15.89 2.41 6.02
N GLN A 119 15.08 3.45 6.22
CA GLN A 119 13.95 3.45 7.16
C GLN A 119 12.69 3.98 6.47
N GLY A 120 11.70 3.11 6.31
CA GLY A 120 10.36 3.50 5.86
C GLY A 120 9.51 4.00 7.03
N ARG A 121 8.84 5.13 6.84
CA ARG A 121 7.87 5.71 7.78
C ARG A 121 6.54 5.91 7.07
N ASN A 122 5.47 5.53 7.76
CA ASN A 122 4.09 5.68 7.31
C ASN A 122 3.83 5.03 5.94
N LEU A 123 4.53 3.92 5.63
CA LEU A 123 4.29 3.18 4.40
C LEU A 123 2.83 2.72 4.37
N PHE A 124 2.22 2.74 3.19
CA PHE A 124 0.88 2.20 3.01
C PHE A 124 0.90 0.69 3.29
N LEU A 125 0.08 0.25 4.24
CA LEU A 125 -0.14 -1.16 4.54
C LEU A 125 -1.61 -1.50 4.37
N ARG A 126 -1.89 -2.57 3.63
CA ARG A 126 -3.23 -3.16 3.55
C ARG A 126 -3.37 -4.19 4.66
N SER A 127 -4.43 -4.08 5.44
CA SER A 127 -4.81 -5.05 6.45
C SER A 127 -6.29 -5.37 6.33
N VAL A 128 -6.69 -6.57 6.73
CA VAL A 128 -8.08 -7.01 6.73
C VAL A 128 -8.64 -6.76 8.13
N ALA A 129 -9.67 -5.91 8.21
CA ALA A 129 -10.42 -5.73 9.44
C ALA A 129 -11.37 -6.91 9.67
N ASN A 130 -11.66 -7.21 10.94
CA ASN A 130 -12.66 -8.21 11.32
C ASN A 130 -14.02 -7.85 10.70
N LYS A 131 -14.81 -8.88 10.36
CA LYS A 131 -16.17 -8.71 9.83
C LYS A 131 -16.98 -7.85 10.79
N ILE A 132 -17.52 -6.73 10.30
CA ILE A 132 -18.48 -5.93 11.06
C ILE A 132 -19.69 -6.83 11.30
N LEU A 133 -19.87 -7.26 12.54
CA LEU A 133 -21.08 -7.95 12.96
C LEU A 133 -22.19 -6.90 13.02
N LEU A 134 -23.36 -7.24 12.47
CA LEU A 134 -24.55 -6.41 12.64
C LEU A 134 -24.81 -6.26 14.15
N GLY A 135 -24.77 -5.03 14.66
CA GLY A 135 -25.33 -4.74 15.96
C GLY A 135 -26.83 -5.08 15.92
N GLN A 136 -27.34 -5.76 16.94
CA GLN A 136 -28.76 -6.08 17.13
C GLN A 136 -29.60 -4.83 17.42
N THR A 137 -29.41 -3.73 16.69
CA THR A 137 -30.32 -2.58 16.77
C THR A 137 -31.43 -2.81 15.77
N THR A 138 -32.51 -3.46 16.21
CA THR A 138 -33.78 -3.42 15.49
C THR A 138 -34.29 -1.99 15.55
N VAL A 139 -34.26 -1.28 14.42
CA VAL A 139 -35.03 -0.05 14.27
C VAL A 139 -36.49 -0.47 14.30
N LEU A 140 -37.19 -0.18 15.40
CA LEU A 140 -38.64 -0.34 15.47
C LEU A 140 -39.24 0.60 14.43
N SER A 141 -39.76 0.00 13.35
CA SER A 141 -40.58 0.71 12.37
C SER A 141 -41.88 1.10 13.06
N ASN A 142 -42.05 2.37 13.37
CA ASN A 142 -43.36 2.93 13.73
C ASN A 142 -44.15 3.13 12.43
N VAL A 143 -44.90 2.10 12.02
CA VAL A 143 -46.04 2.24 11.11
C VAL A 143 -47.22 1.53 11.75
#